data_AF-A0A973ABA6-F1
#
_entry.id   AF-A0A973ABA6-F1
#
_cell.length_a   1.000
_cell.length_b   1.000
_cell.length_c   1.000
_cell.angle_alpha   90.00
_cell.angle_beta   90.00
_cell.angle_gamma   90.00
#
_symmetry.space_group_name_H-M   'P 1'
#
loop_
_entity.id
_entity.type
_entity.pdbx_description
1 polymer ?
#
loop_
_entity_poly.entity_id
_entity_poly.type
_entity_poly.pdbx_seq_one_letter_code
_entity_poly.pdbx_strand_id
1 'polypeptide(L)' 'AYHEAIQKNKIKEGDTVLFIGSGGGLAFAGAIFKL' A
#
# COMPACT_ATOMS: atom_id res chain seq x y z
N ALA A 1 -7.78 1.99 2.48
CA ALA A 1 -6.89 2.37 1.36
C ALA A 1 -6.72 1.23 0.36
N TYR A 2 -5.94 0.18 0.66
CA TYR A 2 -5.68 -0.92 -0.29
C TYR A 2 -6.93 -1.70 -0.72
N HIS A 3 -7.76 -2.15 0.24
CA HIS A 3 -8.98 -2.90 -0.07
C HIS A 3 -9.97 -2.11 -0.95
N GLU A 4 -10.11 -0.80 -0.71
CA GLU A 4 -10.96 0.07 -1.54
C GLU A 4 -10.40 0.24 -2.96
N ALA A 5 -9.07 0.31 -3.11
CA ALA A 5 -8.43 0.38 -4.41
C ALA A 5 -8.66 -0.90 -5.23
N ILE A 6 -8.67 -2.08 -4.58
CA ILE A 6 -9.07 -3.35 -5.21
C ILE A 6 -10.52 -3.28 -5.68
N GLN A 7 -11.47 -2.90 -4.81
CA GLN A 7 -12.89 -2.82 -5.16
C GLN A 7 -13.15 -1.85 -6.34
N LYS A 8 -12.34 -0.81 -6.46
CA LYS A 8 -12.40 0.19 -7.54
C LYS A 8 -11.58 -0.21 -8.79
N ASN A 9 -11.06 -1.44 -8.86
CA ASN A 9 -10.22 -1.95 -9.96
C ASN A 9 -9.01 -1.05 -10.29
N LYS A 10 -8.44 -0.40 -9.28
CA LYS A 10 -7.26 0.47 -9.43
C LYS A 10 -5.92 -0.25 -9.32
N ILE A 11 -5.95 -1.54 -9.02
CA ILE A 11 -4.77 -2.41 -8.84
C ILE A 11 -4.95 -3.63 -9.73
N LYS A 12 -3.88 -4.04 -10.41
CA LYS A 12 -3.83 -5.20 -11.32
C LYS A 12 -2.69 -6.13 -10.93
N GLU A 13 -2.75 -7.38 -11.40
CA GLU A 13 -1.63 -8.31 -11.29
C GLU A 13 -0.40 -7.74 -12.02
N GLY A 14 0.77 -7.92 -11.43
CA GLY A 14 2.05 -7.37 -11.88
C GLY A 14 2.37 -5.97 -11.33
N ASP A 15 1.40 -5.27 -10.72
CA ASP A 15 1.64 -3.96 -10.13
C ASP A 15 2.55 -4.05 -8.90
N THR A 16 3.36 -3.00 -8.70
CA THR A 16 4.16 -2.84 -7.48
C THR A 16 3.44 -1.90 -6.52
N VAL A 17 3.23 -2.36 -5.29
CA VAL A 17 2.47 -1.62 -4.26
C VAL A 17 3.37 -1.28 -3.08
N LEU A 18 3.44 0.01 -2.74
CA LEU A 18 4.05 0.51 -1.52
C LEU A 18 2.98 0.76 -0.46
N PHE A 19 3.11 0.10 0.67
CA PHE A 19 2.42 0.47 1.90
C PHE A 19 3.35 1.38 2.68
N ILE A 20 2.86 2.56 3.06
CA ILE A 20 3.60 3.52 3.88
C ILE A 20 2.67 4.09 4.94
N GLY A 21 3.20 4.28 6.14
CA GLY A 21 2.47 4.87 7.25
C GLY A 21 3.40 5.54 8.25
N SER A 22 2.82 6.38 9.09
CA SER A 22 3.48 6.99 10.24
C SER A 22 2.78 6.59 11.54
N GLY A 23 3.53 6.57 12.64
CA GLY A 23 3.06 6.23 13.98
C GLY A 23 3.50 7.25 15.02
N GLY A 24 3.12 6.99 16.29
CA GLY A 24 3.54 7.81 17.42
C GLY A 24 5.06 7.96 17.51
N GLY A 25 5.52 9.14 17.94
CA GLY A 25 6.96 9.41 18.06
C GLY A 25 7.67 9.71 16.74
N LEU A 26 6.96 10.19 15.72
CA LEU A 26 7.51 10.52 14.39
C LEU A 26 8.09 9.30 13.66
N ALA A 27 7.64 8.09 14.01
CA ALA A 27 8.08 6.88 13.35
C ALA A 27 7.43 6.75 11.97
N PHE A 28 8.20 6.29 10.98
CA PHE A 28 7.73 5.97 9.63
C PHE A 28 8.11 4.53 9.30
N ALA A 29 7.21 3.82 8.64
CA ALA A 29 7.47 2.49 8.15
C ALA A 29 6.88 2.32 6.75
N GLY A 30 7.55 1.51 5.94
CA GLY A 30 7.06 1.14 4.62
C GLY A 30 7.42 -0.29 4.24
N ALA A 31 6.60 -0.88 3.37
CA ALA A 31 6.79 -2.21 2.81
C ALA A 31 6.37 -2.22 1.34
N ILE A 32 7.17 -2.84 0.49
CA ILE A 32 6.92 -2.92 -0.96
C ILE A 32 6.64 -4.38 -1.33
N PHE A 33 5.60 -4.58 -2.11
CA PHE A 33 5.20 -5.89 -2.64
C PHE A 33 5.03 -5.82 -4.15
N LYS A 34 5.31 -6.95 -4.81
CA LYS A 34 4.95 -7.17 -6.21
C LYS A 34 3.78 -8.15 -6.23
N LEU A 35 2.66 -7.71 -6.81
CA LEU A 35 1.40 -8.47 -6.89
C LEU A 35 1.35 -9.33 -8.14
#